data_AF-A0A8G2DU14-F1
#
_entry.id   AF-A0A8G2DU14-F1
#
_cell.length_a   1.000
_cell.length_b   1.000
_cell.length_c   1.000
_cell.angle_alpha   90.00
_cell.angle_beta   90.00
_cell.angle_gamma   90.00
#
_symmetry.space_group_name_H-M   'P 1'
#
loop_
_entity.id
_entity.type
_entity.pdbx_description
1 polymer ?
#
loop_
_entity_poly.entity_id
_entity_poly.type
_entity_poly.pdbx_seq_one_letter_code
_entity_poly.pdbx_strand_id
1 'polypeptide(L)'
;MNVYQIIVVIFGLIVSAISIFAVIVIARSPYFTRKPLWIIGSLFGFLGLGISWTSPDDLILLFGISIPVINVFKVLPTDPVIVKTFFPFVAIVALIRHMIFDDEAAG
;
A
#
# COMPACT_ATOMS: atom_id res chain seq x y z
N MET A 1 0.33 -21.67 -8.88
CA MET A 1 0.00 -20.26 -8.60
C MET A 1 -0.53 -19.66 -9.89
N ASN A 2 -1.78 -19.18 -9.91
CA ASN A 2 -2.40 -18.58 -11.11
C ASN A 2 -1.80 -17.18 -11.37
N VAL A 3 -1.85 -16.70 -12.62
CA VAL A 3 -1.42 -15.36 -13.05
C VAL A 3 -2.00 -14.26 -12.14
N TYR A 4 -3.28 -14.35 -11.76
CA TYR A 4 -3.90 -13.37 -10.86
C TYR A 4 -3.30 -13.37 -9.45
N GLN A 5 -2.91 -14.53 -8.92
CA GLN A 5 -2.20 -14.62 -7.64
C GLN A 5 -0.81 -13.96 -7.74
N ILE A 6 -0.10 -14.18 -8.85
CA ILE A 6 1.20 -13.56 -9.12
C ILE A 6 1.05 -12.03 -9.17
N ILE A 7 0.05 -11.52 -9.89
CA ILE A 7 -0.23 -10.07 -9.98
C ILE A 7 -0.47 -9.46 -8.60
N VAL A 8 -1.35 -10.07 -7.79
CA VAL A 8 -1.68 -9.54 -6.45
C VAL A 8 -0.47 -9.57 -5.51
N VAL A 9 0.35 -10.62 -5.57
CA VAL A 9 1.59 -10.71 -4.77
C VAL A 9 2.59 -9.65 -5.19
N ILE A 10 2.88 -9.53 -6.50
CA ILE A 10 3.83 -8.52 -7.01
C ILE A 10 3.34 -7.12 -6.65
N PHE A 11 2.06 -6.83 -6.88
CA PHE A 11 1.46 -5.56 -6.52
C PHE A 11 1.56 -5.29 -5.01
N GLY A 12 1.28 -6.30 -4.17
CA GLY A 12 1.47 -6.24 -2.72
C GLY A 12 2.89 -5.91 -2.29
N LEU A 13 3.88 -6.56 -2.91
CA LEU A 13 5.29 -6.32 -2.60
C LEU A 13 5.72 -4.90 -2.97
N ILE A 14 5.35 -4.44 -4.18
CA ILE A 14 5.66 -3.07 -4.64
C ILE A 14 5.07 -2.04 -3.68
N VAL A 15 3.78 -2.19 -3.37
CA VAL A 15 3.04 -1.30 -2.48
C VAL A 15 3.63 -1.28 -1.06
N SER A 16 4.01 -2.45 -0.54
CA SER A 16 4.63 -2.55 0.79
C SER A 16 6.00 -1.87 0.79
N ALA A 17 6.80 -2.10 -0.24
CA ALA A 17 8.11 -1.45 -0.39
C ALA A 17 7.98 0.07 -0.44
N ILE A 18 7.03 0.59 -1.21
CA ILE A 18 6.72 2.04 -1.29
C ILE A 18 6.32 2.59 0.08
N SER A 19 5.44 1.90 0.80
CA SER A 19 4.95 2.34 2.12
C SER A 19 6.09 2.37 3.15
N ILE A 20 6.93 1.32 3.19
CA ILE A 20 8.11 1.26 4.06
C ILE A 20 9.09 2.36 3.71
N PHE A 21 9.39 2.55 2.42
CA PHE A 21 10.31 3.57 1.95
C PHE A 21 9.83 4.98 2.31
N ALA A 22 8.53 5.28 2.11
CA ALA A 22 7.92 6.53 2.53
C ALA A 22 8.07 6.76 4.04
N VAL A 23 7.82 5.74 4.87
CA VAL A 23 8.01 5.85 6.33
C VAL A 23 9.46 6.18 6.70
N ILE A 24 10.44 5.53 6.07
CA ILE A 24 11.87 5.81 6.28
C ILE A 24 12.20 7.26 5.90
N VAL A 25 11.74 7.70 4.73
CA VAL A 25 11.92 9.06 4.22
C VAL A 25 11.31 10.10 5.17
N ILE A 26 10.04 9.93 5.56
CA ILE A 26 9.34 10.85 6.47
C ILE A 26 10.04 10.92 7.83
N ALA A 27 10.48 9.78 8.36
CA ALA A 27 11.15 9.72 9.65
C ALA A 27 12.46 10.52 9.62
N ARG A 28 13.25 10.39 8.55
CA ARG A 28 14.57 11.03 8.41
C ARG A 28 14.51 12.47 7.94
N SER A 29 13.50 12.86 7.17
CA SER A 29 13.42 14.19 6.56
C SER A 29 13.04 15.28 7.58
N PRO A 30 13.67 16.46 7.55
CA PRO A 30 13.30 17.61 8.38
C PRO A 30 12.06 18.36 7.84
N TYR A 31 11.67 18.12 6.59
CA TYR A 31 10.63 18.90 5.88
C TYR A 31 9.19 18.50 6.21
N PHE A 32 9.00 17.37 6.90
CA PHE A 32 7.67 16.90 7.31
C PHE A 32 7.30 17.42 8.69
N THR A 33 6.42 18.43 8.71
CA THR A 33 5.67 18.79 9.92
C THR A 33 4.65 17.69 10.25
N ARG A 34 4.45 17.40 11.54
CA ARG A 34 3.53 16.34 12.03
C ARG A 34 3.86 14.93 11.48
N LYS A 35 5.12 14.51 11.55
CA LYS A 35 5.62 13.20 11.07
C LYS A 35 4.72 12.00 11.41
N PRO A 36 4.14 11.87 12.62
CA PRO A 36 3.29 10.72 12.94
C PRO A 36 2.08 10.59 12.02
N LEU A 37 1.45 11.71 11.60
CA LEU A 37 0.30 11.68 10.70
C LEU A 37 0.68 11.20 9.30
N TRP A 38 1.85 11.61 8.81
CA TRP A 38 2.37 11.19 7.51
C TRP A 38 2.75 9.70 7.52
N ILE A 39 3.38 9.23 8.59
CA ILE A 39 3.73 7.81 8.77
C ILE A 39 2.46 6.96 8.81
N ILE A 40 1.51 7.33 9.68
CA ILE A 40 0.23 6.64 9.82
C ILE A 40 -0.50 6.62 8.48
N GLY A 41 -0.62 7.78 7.82
CA GLY A 41 -1.22 7.92 6.50
C GLY A 41 -0.58 7.02 5.44
N SER A 42 0.75 6.91 5.44
CA SER A 42 1.52 6.10 4.48
C SER A 42 1.30 4.59 4.64
N LEU A 43 0.77 4.15 5.77
CA LEU A 43 0.40 2.75 6.03
C LEU A 43 -1.04 2.44 5.60
N PHE A 44 -1.82 3.44 5.22
CA PHE A 44 -3.18 3.26 4.69
C PHE A 44 -3.17 3.12 3.18
N GLY A 45 -3.83 2.08 2.69
CA GLY A 45 -4.21 1.98 1.28
C GLY A 45 -5.67 2.36 1.06
N PHE A 46 -5.98 3.01 -0.08
CA PHE A 46 -7.31 3.59 -0.39
C PHE A 46 -8.02 2.93 -1.59
N LEU A 47 -7.27 2.34 -2.53
CA LEU A 47 -7.79 1.72 -3.75
C LEU A 47 -7.03 0.43 -4.04
N GLY A 48 -7.68 -0.71 -4.09
CA GLY A 48 -6.99 -1.99 -4.11
C GLY A 48 -7.46 -3.00 -5.13
N LEU A 49 -6.65 -4.04 -5.28
CA LEU A 49 -6.97 -5.28 -5.98
C LEU A 49 -7.19 -6.38 -4.96
N GLY A 50 -8.12 -7.28 -5.21
CA GLY A 50 -8.30 -8.45 -4.39
C GLY A 50 -8.72 -9.66 -5.19
N ILE A 51 -8.41 -10.82 -4.65
CA ILE A 51 -8.73 -12.12 -5.26
C ILE A 51 -9.22 -13.08 -4.19
N SER A 52 -10.10 -13.99 -4.61
CA SER A 52 -10.29 -15.23 -3.88
C SER A 52 -9.07 -16.12 -4.14
N TRP A 53 -8.28 -16.38 -3.10
CA TRP A 53 -7.07 -17.18 -3.18
C TRP A 53 -7.35 -18.66 -3.48
N THR A 54 -8.56 -19.11 -3.14
CA THR A 54 -9.01 -20.52 -3.26
C THR A 54 -9.75 -20.78 -4.56
N SER A 55 -10.35 -19.75 -5.16
CA SER A 55 -10.91 -19.76 -6.52
C SER A 55 -10.49 -18.47 -7.25
N PRO A 56 -9.23 -18.38 -7.71
CA PRO A 56 -8.66 -17.17 -8.29
C PRO A 56 -9.09 -17.05 -9.76
N ASP A 57 -10.39 -16.98 -9.99
CA ASP A 57 -10.96 -16.93 -11.34
C ASP A 57 -11.15 -15.49 -11.83
N ASP A 58 -11.14 -14.52 -10.89
CA ASP A 58 -11.34 -13.10 -11.20
C ASP A 58 -10.55 -12.16 -10.27
N LEU A 59 -10.23 -10.97 -10.79
CA LEU A 59 -9.63 -9.84 -10.08
C LEU A 59 -10.71 -8.85 -9.70
N ILE A 60 -10.93 -8.69 -8.40
CA ILE A 60 -11.93 -7.77 -7.88
C ILE A 60 -11.25 -6.44 -7.57
N LEU A 61 -11.72 -5.37 -8.20
CA LEU A 61 -11.32 -4.02 -7.85
C LEU A 61 -12.06 -3.58 -6.58
N LEU A 62 -11.31 -3.10 -5.60
CA LEU A 62 -11.81 -2.82 -4.25
C LEU A 62 -11.59 -1.36 -3.90
N PHE A 63 -12.64 -0.69 -3.46
CA PHE A 63 -12.58 0.66 -2.92
C PHE A 63 -12.70 0.58 -1.39
N GLY A 64 -11.82 1.28 -0.66
CA GLY A 64 -11.90 1.31 0.79
C GLY A 64 -10.56 1.62 1.46
N ILE A 65 -10.59 1.73 2.78
CA ILE A 65 -9.41 2.02 3.59
C ILE A 65 -8.93 0.71 4.23
N SER A 66 -7.64 0.40 4.09
CA SER A 66 -7.02 -0.83 4.58
C SER A 66 -5.79 -0.55 5.42
N ILE A 67 -5.73 -1.16 6.62
CA ILE A 67 -4.52 -1.31 7.43
C ILE A 67 -4.39 -2.78 7.83
N PRO A 68 -3.23 -3.43 7.65
CA PRO A 68 -2.11 -2.98 6.81
C PRO A 68 -2.50 -2.95 5.32
N VAL A 69 -1.57 -2.51 4.48
CA VAL A 69 -1.84 -2.29 3.04
C VAL A 69 -2.16 -3.61 2.30
N ILE A 70 -1.65 -4.74 2.80
CA ILE A 70 -2.03 -6.09 2.41
C ILE A 70 -2.90 -6.69 3.52
N ASN A 71 -4.07 -7.19 3.16
CA ASN A 71 -4.96 -7.90 4.07
C ASN A 71 -5.27 -9.30 3.55
N VAL A 72 -5.09 -10.29 4.43
CA VAL A 72 -5.45 -11.69 4.18
C VAL A 72 -6.49 -12.08 5.21
N PHE A 73 -7.72 -12.37 4.78
CA PHE A 73 -8.79 -12.71 5.69
C PHE A 73 -9.74 -13.75 5.08
N LYS A 74 -10.50 -14.41 5.96
CA LYS A 74 -11.65 -15.23 5.62
C LYS A 74 -12.88 -14.59 6.25
N VAL A 75 -14.03 -14.61 5.56
CA VAL A 75 -15.29 -14.11 6.13
C VAL A 75 -15.89 -15.15 7.08
N LEU A 76 -15.85 -16.44 6.71
CA LEU A 76 -16.14 -17.59 7.56
C LEU A 76 -14.99 -18.62 7.51
N PRO A 77 -14.85 -19.53 8.49
CA PRO A 77 -13.78 -20.55 8.47
C PRO A 77 -13.78 -21.42 7.20
N THR A 78 -14.98 -21.68 6.67
CA THR A 78 -15.25 -22.44 5.44
C THR A 78 -15.12 -21.61 4.17
N ASP A 79 -15.05 -20.29 4.28
CA ASP A 79 -15.03 -19.40 3.13
C ASP A 79 -13.66 -19.37 2.44
N PRO A 80 -13.66 -18.99 1.14
CA PRO A 80 -12.45 -18.72 0.42
C PRO A 80 -11.56 -17.69 1.13
N VAL A 81 -10.24 -17.94 1.16
CA VAL A 81 -9.27 -16.95 1.63
C VAL A 81 -9.28 -15.78 0.66
N ILE A 82 -9.51 -14.57 1.14
CA ILE A 82 -9.48 -13.35 0.34
C ILE A 82 -8.17 -12.62 0.63
N VAL A 83 -7.42 -12.32 -0.44
CA VAL A 83 -6.23 -11.48 -0.37
C VAL A 83 -6.54 -10.17 -1.04
N LYS A 84 -6.31 -9.06 -0.33
CA LYS A 84 -6.50 -7.69 -0.82
C LYS A 84 -5.23 -6.89 -0.63
N THR A 85 -4.91 -6.07 -1.62
CA THR A 85 -3.80 -5.11 -1.56
C THR A 85 -4.32 -3.76 -1.99
N PHE A 86 -4.06 -2.70 -1.22
CA PHE A 86 -4.53 -1.35 -1.51
C PHE A 86 -3.39 -0.39 -1.89
N PHE A 87 -3.67 0.62 -2.69
CA PHE A 87 -2.68 1.59 -3.16
C PHE A 87 -2.43 2.64 -2.07
N PRO A 88 -1.17 2.87 -1.64
CA PRO A 88 -0.83 3.70 -0.50
C PRO A 88 -0.69 5.16 -0.94
N PHE A 89 -1.81 5.83 -1.16
CA PHE A 89 -1.83 7.18 -1.74
C PHE A 89 -0.99 8.19 -0.96
N VAL A 90 -1.09 8.19 0.38
CA VAL A 90 -0.33 9.13 1.23
C VAL A 90 1.17 8.85 1.17
N ALA A 91 1.59 7.59 1.04
CA ALA A 91 3.00 7.24 0.88
C ALA A 91 3.58 7.85 -0.40
N ILE A 92 2.85 7.77 -1.50
CA ILE A 92 3.24 8.38 -2.78
C ILE A 92 3.34 9.90 -2.66
N VAL A 93 2.33 10.54 -2.07
CA VAL A 93 2.33 12.01 -1.85
C VAL A 93 3.51 12.43 -0.99
N ALA A 94 3.84 11.68 0.06
CA ALA A 94 4.99 11.96 0.90
C ALA A 94 6.31 11.87 0.11
N LEU A 95 6.48 10.84 -0.73
CA LEU A 95 7.68 10.69 -1.54
C LEU A 95 7.83 11.81 -2.57
N ILE A 96 6.76 12.16 -3.29
CA ILE A 96 6.78 13.27 -4.26
C ILE A 96 7.14 14.57 -3.55
N ARG A 97 6.52 14.83 -2.38
CA ARG A 97 6.80 16.03 -1.59
C ARG A 97 8.26 16.10 -1.17
N HIS A 98 8.86 14.98 -0.77
CA HIS A 98 10.27 14.95 -0.42
C HIS A 98 11.18 15.28 -1.62
N MET A 99 10.90 14.71 -2.80
CA MET A 99 11.68 14.96 -4.02
C MET A 99 11.67 16.45 -4.40
N ILE A 100 10.50 17.11 -4.31
CA ILE A 100 10.38 18.54 -4.62
C ILE A 100 11.26 19.40 -3.70
N PHE A 101 11.28 19.12 -2.39
CA PHE A 101 12.11 19.89 -1.46
C PHE A 101 13.61 19.60 -1.60
N ASP A 102 13.97 18.39 -2.00
CA ASP A 102 15.37 18.05 -2.26
C ASP A 102 15.89 18.79 -3.51
N ASP A 103 15.06 18.94 -4.55
CA ASP A 103 15.39 19.74 -5.75
C ASP A 103 15.56 21.23 -5.41
N GLU A 104 14.67 21.81 -4.58
CA GLU A 104 14.79 23.21 -4.14
C GLU A 104 16.02 23.46 -3.26
N ALA A 105 16.50 22.46 -2.53
CA ALA A 105 17.70 22.58 -1.70
C ALA A 105 19.02 22.46 -2.48
N ALA A 106 18.97 21.96 -3.73
CA ALA A 106 20.13 21.70 -4.57
C ALA A 106 20.44 22.82 -5.60
N GLY A 107 19.53 23.79 -5.77
CA GLY A 107 19.68 24.95 -6.66
C GLY A 107 20.11 26.21 -5.93
#